data_AF-A0A6B3H3H6-F1
#
_entry.id   AF-A0A6B3H3H6-F1
#
_cell.length_a   1.000
_cell.length_b   1.000
_cell.length_c   1.000
_cell.angle_alpha   90.00
_cell.angle_beta   90.00
_cell.angle_gamma   90.00
#
_symmetry.space_group_name_H-M   'P 1'
#
loop_
_entity.id
_entity.type
_entity.pdbx_description
1 polymer ?
#
loop_
_entity_poly.entity_id
_entity_poly.type
_entity_poly.pdbx_seq_one_letter_code
_entity_poly.pdbx_strand_id
1 'polypeptide(L)' 'MFGDEIEALSTLHPLTGEVISEDQSLHVFPASHYVAGPERLQKAVRGIEEELQERLAELEKQGKMLEAQRLRMR' A
#
# COMPACT_ATOMS: atom_id res chain seq x y z
N MET A 1 -4.12 31.46 16.23
CA MET A 1 -4.05 30.19 15.49
C MET A 1 -4.90 30.37 14.25
N PHE A 2 -4.23 30.58 13.14
CA PHE A 2 -4.73 30.53 11.77
C PHE A 2 -3.99 29.31 11.21
N GLY A 3 -4.67 28.31 10.66
CA GLY A 3 -3.94 27.15 10.12
C GLY A 3 -4.69 25.82 10.00
N ASP A 4 -5.83 25.64 10.66
CA ASP A 4 -6.59 24.37 10.62
C ASP A 4 -7.90 24.46 9.81
N GLU A 5 -8.18 25.62 9.19
CA GLU A 5 -9.35 25.83 8.32
C GLU A 5 -8.91 26.00 6.85
N ILE A 6 -9.69 25.42 5.94
CA ILE A 6 -9.49 25.60 4.50
C ILE A 6 -10.22 26.87 4.08
N GLU A 7 -9.47 27.87 3.59
CA GLU A 7 -10.02 29.15 3.13
C GLU A 7 -10.73 29.03 1.76
N ALA A 8 -10.18 28.23 0.86
CA ALA A 8 -10.73 28.00 -0.47
C ALA A 8 -10.27 26.65 -1.04
N LEU A 9 -11.10 26.06 -1.90
CA LEU A 9 -10.73 24.94 -2.76
C LEU A 9 -10.91 25.38 -4.21
N SER A 10 -9.94 25.05 -5.06
CA SER A 10 -10.03 25.34 -6.48
C SER A 10 -9.44 24.21 -7.30
N THR A 11 -10.05 23.95 -8.45
CA THR A 11 -9.56 23.00 -9.45
C THR A 11 -8.77 23.77 -10.51
N LEU A 12 -7.53 23.33 -10.76
CA LEU A 12 -6.62 23.98 -11.70
C LEU A 12 -6.40 23.12 -12.94
N HIS A 13 -6.21 23.77 -14.09
CA HIS A 13 -5.74 23.08 -15.28
C HIS A 13 -4.27 22.63 -15.09
N PRO A 14 -3.95 21.32 -15.24
CA PRO A 14 -2.68 20.76 -14.78
C PRO A 14 -1.45 21.25 -15.55
N LEU A 15 -1.63 21.83 -16.74
CA LEU A 15 -0.53 22.32 -17.59
C LEU A 15 -0.38 23.85 -17.60
N THR A 16 -1.49 24.59 -17.49
CA THR A 16 -1.51 26.06 -17.63
C THR A 16 -1.67 26.77 -16.30
N GLY A 17 -2.19 26.08 -15.26
CA GLY A 17 -2.44 26.65 -13.95
C GLY A 17 -3.69 27.53 -13.87
N GLU A 18 -4.47 27.63 -14.95
CA GLU A 18 -5.72 28.39 -14.96
C GLU A 18 -6.75 27.77 -14.01
N VAL A 19 -7.49 28.63 -13.30
CA VAL A 19 -8.57 28.21 -12.39
C VAL A 19 -9.77 27.75 -13.24
N ILE A 20 -10.13 26.47 -13.10
CA ILE A 20 -11.27 25.87 -13.77
C ILE A 20 -12.55 26.08 -12.93
N SER A 21 -12.47 25.91 -11.62
CA SER A 21 -13.59 26.10 -10.69
C SER A 21 -13.12 26.43 -9.28
N GLU A 22 -14.01 27.04 -8.51
CA GLU A 22 -13.96 27.13 -7.05
C GLU A 22 -14.96 26.13 -6.48
N ASP A 23 -14.50 25.29 -5.56
CA ASP A 23 -15.24 24.13 -5.06
C ASP A 23 -15.53 24.31 -3.56
N GLN A 24 -16.67 23.79 -3.08
CA GLN A 24 -16.99 23.78 -1.63
C GLN A 24 -16.56 22.48 -0.94
N SER A 25 -16.40 21.40 -1.71
CA SER A 25 -15.98 20.09 -1.21
C SER A 25 -15.42 19.25 -2.36
N LEU A 26 -14.40 18.44 -2.06
CA LEU A 26 -13.80 17.50 -3.01
C LEU A 26 -13.53 16.16 -2.32
N HIS A 27 -13.60 15.07 -3.10
CA HIS A 27 -13.23 13.75 -2.64
C HIS A 27 -11.85 13.36 -3.18
N VAL A 28 -10.90 13.14 -2.28
CA VAL A 28 -9.58 12.63 -2.62
C VAL A 28 -9.56 11.13 -2.34
N PHE A 29 -9.51 10.34 -3.41
CA PHE A 29 -9.39 8.89 -3.31
C PHE A 29 -7.92 8.46 -3.28
N PRO A 30 -7.60 7.29 -2.69
CA PRO A 30 -6.26 6.75 -2.75
C PRO A 30 -5.78 6.58 -4.19
N ALA A 31 -4.50 6.85 -4.43
CA ALA A 31 -3.88 6.70 -5.76
C ALA A 31 -3.71 5.24 -6.23
N SER A 32 -4.13 4.26 -5.41
CA SER A 32 -4.03 2.83 -5.72
C SER A 32 -5.23 2.07 -5.15
N HIS A 33 -5.66 1.03 -5.88
CA HIS A 33 -6.74 0.12 -5.45
C HIS A 33 -6.31 -0.87 -4.37
N TYR A 34 -5.00 -1.00 -4.09
CA TYR A 34 -4.45 -2.00 -3.16
C TYR A 34 -3.97 -1.40 -1.83
N VAL A 35 -4.40 -0.18 -1.51
CA VAL A 35 -4.01 0.46 -0.24
C VAL A 35 -4.58 -0.32 0.94
N ALA A 36 -3.71 -0.67 1.88
CA ALA A 36 -4.06 -1.26 3.15
C ALA A 36 -3.57 -0.35 4.27
N GLY A 37 -4.31 -0.27 5.37
CA GLY A 37 -3.86 0.44 6.57
C GLY A 37 -2.57 -0.17 7.13
N PRO A 38 -1.73 0.63 7.81
CA PRO A 38 -0.41 0.20 8.28
C PRO A 38 -0.47 -1.01 9.21
N GLU A 39 -1.44 -1.04 10.13
CA GLU A 39 -1.64 -2.16 11.05
C GLU A 39 -1.98 -3.46 10.32
N ARG A 40 -2.89 -3.40 9.33
CA ARG A 40 -3.28 -4.57 8.53
C ARG A 40 -2.07 -5.13 7.76
N LEU A 41 -1.25 -4.23 7.23
CA LEU A 41 -0.07 -4.58 6.45
C LEU A 41 0.99 -5.26 7.34
N GLN A 42 1.25 -4.71 8.53
CA GLN A 42 2.17 -5.31 9.51
C GLN A 42 1.72 -6.71 9.95
N LYS A 43 0.43 -6.89 10.24
CA LYS A 43 -0.12 -8.20 10.62
C LYS A 43 0.02 -9.22 9.50
N ALA A 44 -0.25 -8.81 8.25
CA ALA A 44 -0.15 -9.68 7.10
C ALA A 44 1.30 -10.12 6.83
N VAL A 45 2.26 -9.20 6.87
CA VAL A 45 3.69 -9.51 6.68
C VAL A 45 4.16 -10.55 7.69
N ARG A 46 3.82 -10.38 8.97
CA ARG A 46 4.20 -11.33 10.02
C ARG A 46 3.65 -12.74 9.74
N GLY A 47 2.38 -12.85 9.38
CA GLY A 47 1.78 -14.14 9.06
C GLY A 47 2.41 -14.81 7.84
N ILE A 48 2.75 -14.03 6.81
CA ILE A 48 3.44 -14.53 5.61
C ILE A 48 4.83 -15.07 5.96
N GLU A 49 5.57 -14.37 6.83
CA GLU A 49 6.90 -14.81 7.28
C GLU A 49 6.83 -16.11 8.09
N GLU A 50 5.84 -16.24 8.99
CA GLU A 50 5.59 -17.45 9.77
C GLU A 50 5.26 -18.65 8.85
N GLU A 51 4.31 -18.48 7.91
CA GLU A 51 3.95 -19.52 6.95
C GLU A 51 5.15 -19.91 6.05
N LEU A 52 5.93 -18.92 5.62
CA LEU A 52 7.13 -19.16 4.81
C LEU A 52 8.14 -20.04 5.56
N GLN A 53 8.38 -19.77 6.84
CA GLN A 53 9.29 -20.60 7.65
C GLN A 53 8.81 -22.04 7.76
N GLU A 54 7.51 -22.23 8.06
CA GLU A 54 6.91 -23.56 8.15
C GLU A 54 7.03 -24.32 6.81
N ARG A 55 6.72 -23.64 5.70
CA ARG A 55 6.74 -24.25 4.37
C ARG A 55 8.16 -24.61 3.92
N LEU A 56 9.14 -23.77 4.22
CA LEU A 56 10.55 -24.07 3.92
C LEU A 56 11.02 -25.30 4.69
N ALA A 57 10.72 -25.38 6.00
CA ALA A 57 11.08 -26.53 6.81
C ALA A 57 10.43 -27.84 6.31
N GLU A 58 9.19 -27.77 5.82
CA GLU A 58 8.52 -28.91 5.20
C GLU A 58 9.21 -29.37 3.92
N LEU A 59 9.55 -28.43 3.01
CA LEU A 59 10.23 -28.74 1.75
C LEU A 59 11.62 -29.31 1.97
N GLU A 60 12.39 -28.75 2.91
CA GLU A 60 13.71 -29.26 3.29
C GLU A 60 13.62 -30.69 3.86
N LYS A 61 12.65 -30.96 4.73
CA LYS A 61 12.38 -32.32 5.25
C LYS A 61 11.99 -33.32 4.16
N GLN A 62 11.36 -32.86 3.09
CA GLN A 62 11.01 -33.68 1.91
C GLN A 62 12.18 -33.84 0.92
N GLY A 63 13.35 -33.25 1.18
CA GLY A 63 14.49 -33.26 0.26
C GLY A 63 14.33 -32.33 -0.96
N LYS A 64 13.31 -31.46 -0.96
CA LYS A 64 12.97 -30.53 -2.06
C LYS A 64 13.75 -29.22 -1.94
N MET A 65 15.08 -29.34 -1.97
CA MET A 65 15.99 -28.21 -1.70
C MET A 65 15.89 -27.11 -2.77
N LEU A 66 15.64 -27.48 -4.03
CA LEU A 66 15.48 -26.51 -5.13
C LEU A 66 14.18 -25.71 -5.01
N GLU A 67 13.09 -26.36 -4.61
CA GLU A 67 11.80 -25.72 -4.37
C GLU A 67 11.86 -24.81 -3.15
N ALA A 68 12.50 -25.26 -2.07
CA ALA A 68 12.74 -24.43 -0.88
C ALA A 68 13.56 -23.17 -1.25
N GLN A 69 14.65 -23.35 -2.01
CA GLN A 69 15.46 -22.24 -2.48
C GLN A 69 14.67 -21.27 -3.39
N ARG A 70 13.85 -21.80 -4.31
CA ARG A 70 13.00 -20.98 -5.19
C ARG A 70 11.99 -20.16 -4.40
N LEU A 71 11.36 -20.75 -3.38
CA LEU A 71 10.37 -20.09 -2.55
C LEU A 71 10.99 -18.95 -1.72
N ARG A 72 12.20 -19.16 -1.19
CA ARG A 72 12.93 -18.16 -0.39
C ARG A 72 13.35 -16.90 -1.17
N MET A 73 13.53 -17.02 -2.49
CA MET A 73 14.03 -15.95 -3.36
C MET A 73 12.93 -15.10 -4.00
N ARG A 74 11.66 -15.47 -3.83
CA ARG A 74 10.50 -14.70 -4.31
C ARG A 74 10.04 -13.73 -3.24
#